data_AF-A0A269XMP9-F1
#
_entry.id   AF-A0A269XMP9-F1
#
_cell.length_a   1.000
_cell.length_b   1.000
_cell.length_c   1.000
_cell.angle_alpha   90.00
_cell.angle_beta   90.00
_cell.angle_gamma   90.00
#
_symmetry.space_group_name_H-M   'P 1'
#
loop_
_entity.id
_entity.type
_entity.pdbx_description
1 polymer ?
#
loop_
_entity_poly.entity_id
_entity_poly.type
_entity_poly.pdbx_seq_one_letter_code
_entity_poly.pdbx_strand_id
1 'polypeptide(L)'
;MDSITIDASDNSGQAVTNKVSGLPAGVSFDSATNTISGMPTKVGSYPITVTTTDAEGNATTTNFTIKVVDTTLPVVTSITNQSKEVNTPIDKITIEATDNSGQAVTNKVSGLPEGVSFDSETNTISGTPTKVGSYPIIVTTTDAEGNATTTSFTIKVVDTTKPTVATIKDQTKEVNTAIDSITIDASD
;
A
#
# COMPACT_ATOMS: atom_id res chain seq x y z
N MET A 1 -20.12 3.55 11.27
CA MET A 1 -21.55 3.66 10.90
C MET A 1 -22.29 4.21 12.09
N ASP A 2 -23.26 5.08 11.86
CA ASP A 2 -24.20 5.45 12.92
C ASP A 2 -25.08 4.24 13.26
N SER A 3 -25.56 4.15 14.50
CA SER A 3 -26.44 3.06 14.92
C SER A 3 -27.81 3.17 14.25
N ILE A 4 -28.45 2.03 13.99
CA ILE A 4 -29.83 1.96 13.50
C ILE A 4 -30.71 1.60 14.69
N THR A 5 -31.66 2.47 15.03
CA THR A 5 -32.65 2.18 16.09
C THR A 5 -33.89 1.54 15.48
N ILE A 6 -34.34 0.43 16.07
CA ILE A 6 -35.61 -0.20 15.72
C ILE A 6 -36.70 0.43 16.57
N ASP A 7 -37.46 1.35 15.97
CA ASP A 7 -38.64 1.95 16.59
C ASP A 7 -39.87 1.11 16.25
N ALA A 8 -40.37 0.38 17.26
CA ALA A 8 -41.49 -0.53 17.13
C ALA A 8 -42.47 -0.33 18.28
N SER A 9 -43.76 -0.34 17.97
CA SER A 9 -44.85 -0.17 18.93
C SER A 9 -45.99 -1.14 18.63
N ASP A 10 -46.80 -1.39 19.65
CA ASP A 10 -48.01 -2.18 19.55
C ASP A 10 -49.20 -1.38 20.14
N ASN A 11 -50.41 -1.65 19.66
CA ASN A 11 -51.61 -0.93 20.09
C ASN A 11 -52.00 -1.20 21.55
N SER A 12 -51.53 -2.29 22.15
CA SER A 12 -51.74 -2.60 23.56
C SER A 12 -50.96 -1.67 24.50
N GLY A 13 -49.94 -0.98 23.99
CA GLY A 13 -49.00 -0.17 24.79
C GLY A 13 -48.01 -1.00 25.60
N GLN A 14 -48.03 -2.33 25.48
CA GLN A 14 -47.00 -3.21 26.07
C GLN A 14 -45.71 -3.18 25.24
N ALA A 15 -44.60 -3.58 25.86
CA ALA A 15 -43.32 -3.68 25.19
C ALA A 15 -43.33 -4.80 24.14
N VAL A 16 -42.68 -4.54 23.00
CA VAL A 16 -42.45 -5.52 21.94
C VAL A 16 -41.04 -6.10 22.02
N THR A 17 -40.87 -7.32 21.51
CA THR A 17 -39.56 -8.00 21.41
C THR A 17 -39.10 -8.02 19.96
N ASN A 18 -37.88 -7.54 19.70
CA ASN A 18 -37.26 -7.56 18.37
C ASN A 18 -36.21 -8.67 18.27
N LYS A 19 -36.19 -9.36 17.12
CA LYS A 19 -35.11 -10.28 16.71
C LYS A 19 -34.58 -9.86 15.35
N VAL A 20 -33.26 -9.83 15.21
CA VAL A 20 -32.59 -9.40 13.98
C VAL A 20 -31.72 -10.55 13.46
N SER A 21 -31.76 -10.80 12.16
CA SER A 21 -30.90 -11.76 11.47
C SER A 21 -30.35 -11.19 10.16
N GLY A 22 -29.30 -11.82 9.63
CA GLY A 22 -28.63 -11.39 8.40
C GLY A 22 -27.56 -10.30 8.56
N LEU A 23 -27.23 -9.91 9.81
CA LEU A 23 -26.25 -8.86 10.08
C LEU A 23 -24.86 -9.20 9.52
N PRO A 24 -24.13 -8.22 8.95
CA PRO A 24 -22.75 -8.41 8.53
C PRO A 24 -21.83 -8.68 9.74
N ALA A 25 -20.71 -9.36 9.49
CA ALA A 25 -19.69 -9.58 10.51
C ALA A 25 -19.21 -8.25 11.11
N GLY A 26 -19.09 -8.19 12.43
CA GLY A 26 -18.71 -6.97 13.16
C GLY A 26 -19.88 -6.04 13.52
N VAL A 27 -21.10 -6.38 13.10
CA VAL A 27 -22.35 -5.69 13.49
C VAL A 27 -23.20 -6.59 14.37
N SER A 28 -23.78 -6.03 15.42
CA SER A 28 -24.64 -6.74 16.37
C SER A 28 -25.93 -5.98 16.62
N PHE A 29 -26.92 -6.69 17.16
CA PHE A 29 -28.15 -6.12 17.68
C PHE A 29 -28.14 -6.19 19.21
N ASP A 30 -28.34 -5.05 19.85
CA ASP A 30 -28.55 -4.93 21.29
C ASP A 30 -30.04 -4.80 21.60
N SER A 31 -30.62 -5.85 22.19
CA SER A 31 -32.03 -5.89 22.55
C SER A 31 -32.40 -4.97 23.71
N ALA A 32 -31.44 -4.54 24.54
CA ALA A 32 -31.73 -3.62 25.65
C ALA A 32 -31.98 -2.19 25.16
N THR A 33 -31.31 -1.81 24.08
CA THR A 33 -31.43 -0.48 23.47
C THR A 33 -32.23 -0.49 22.17
N ASN A 34 -32.61 -1.66 21.66
CA ASN A 34 -33.19 -1.86 20.33
C ASN A 34 -32.33 -1.25 19.21
N THR A 35 -31.01 -1.32 19.34
CA THR A 35 -30.09 -0.74 18.35
C THR A 35 -29.27 -1.81 17.63
N ILE A 36 -29.10 -1.62 16.32
CA ILE A 36 -28.11 -2.33 15.51
C ILE A 36 -26.89 -1.41 15.41
N SER A 37 -25.73 -1.89 15.84
CA SER A 37 -24.50 -1.10 15.84
C SER A 37 -23.26 -1.97 15.65
N GLY A 38 -22.10 -1.33 15.42
CA GLY A 38 -20.82 -2.00 15.21
C GLY A 38 -20.09 -1.50 13.96
N MET A 39 -19.03 -2.22 13.60
CA MET A 39 -18.18 -1.89 12.45
C MET A 39 -18.15 -3.10 11.51
N PRO A 40 -18.83 -3.04 10.34
CA PRO A 40 -18.79 -4.13 9.39
C PRO A 40 -17.36 -4.32 8.87
N THR A 41 -16.93 -5.57 8.72
CA THR A 41 -15.55 -5.91 8.32
C THR A 41 -15.43 -6.44 6.90
N LYS A 42 -16.54 -6.52 6.15
CA LYS A 42 -16.54 -7.07 4.79
C LYS A 42 -17.52 -6.30 3.89
N VAL A 43 -17.04 -5.96 2.70
CA VAL A 43 -17.84 -5.37 1.62
C VAL A 43 -18.91 -6.36 1.16
N GLY A 44 -20.13 -5.86 0.94
CA GLY A 44 -21.24 -6.71 0.51
C GLY A 44 -22.60 -6.05 0.67
N SER A 45 -23.62 -6.76 0.19
CA SER A 45 -25.03 -6.40 0.35
C SER A 45 -25.68 -7.44 1.25
N TYR A 46 -26.13 -7.01 2.44
CA TYR A 46 -26.62 -7.89 3.50
C TYR A 46 -28.13 -7.68 3.67
N PRO A 47 -28.97 -8.65 3.27
CA PRO A 47 -30.40 -8.60 3.56
C PRO A 47 -30.62 -8.83 5.06
N ILE A 48 -31.23 -7.86 5.71
CA ILE A 48 -31.54 -7.89 7.14
C ILE A 48 -33.02 -8.17 7.32
N THR A 49 -33.33 -9.09 8.21
CA THR A 49 -34.69 -9.41 8.62
C THR A 49 -34.87 -9.04 10.09
N VAL A 50 -35.86 -8.19 10.37
CA VAL A 50 -36.30 -7.85 11.72
C VAL A 50 -37.66 -8.49 11.95
N THR A 51 -37.78 -9.30 12.99
CA THR A 51 -39.07 -9.83 13.46
C THR A 51 -39.40 -9.19 14.80
N THR A 52 -40.53 -8.49 14.83
CA THR A 52 -41.08 -7.87 16.04
C THR A 52 -42.25 -8.73 16.52
N THR A 53 -42.30 -9.04 17.81
CA THR A 53 -43.35 -9.85 18.44
C THR A 53 -43.93 -9.10 19.64
N ASP A 54 -45.26 -8.99 19.72
CA ASP A 54 -45.96 -8.42 20.88
C ASP A 54 -46.05 -9.42 22.07
N ALA A 55 -46.67 -8.99 23.17
CA ALA A 55 -46.78 -9.82 24.39
C ALA A 55 -47.72 -11.02 24.20
N GLU A 56 -48.66 -10.92 23.26
CA GLU A 56 -49.66 -11.90 22.91
C GLU A 56 -49.18 -12.91 21.84
N GLY A 57 -47.99 -12.67 21.27
CA GLY A 57 -47.34 -13.54 20.31
C GLY A 57 -47.64 -13.22 18.84
N ASN A 58 -48.31 -12.12 18.53
CA ASN A 58 -48.46 -11.65 17.15
C ASN A 58 -47.11 -11.12 16.66
N ALA A 59 -46.76 -11.46 15.42
CA ALA A 59 -45.46 -11.11 14.85
C ALA A 59 -45.59 -10.44 13.49
N THR A 60 -44.73 -9.45 13.25
CA THR A 60 -44.53 -8.82 11.94
C THR A 60 -43.06 -8.88 11.56
N THR A 61 -42.79 -9.06 10.28
CA THR A 61 -41.43 -9.08 9.73
C THR A 61 -41.21 -7.91 8.80
N THR A 62 -40.11 -7.18 9.00
CA THR A 62 -39.62 -6.13 8.11
C THR A 62 -38.27 -6.52 7.55
N ASN A 63 -38.06 -6.28 6.26
CA ASN A 63 -36.78 -6.53 5.60
C ASN A 63 -36.18 -5.23 5.08
N PHE A 64 -34.87 -5.08 5.22
CA PHE A 64 -34.10 -4.02 4.58
C PHE A 64 -32.73 -4.54 4.20
N THR A 65 -31.86 -3.70 3.63
CA THR A 65 -30.51 -4.10 3.24
C THR A 65 -29.47 -3.16 3.82
N ILE A 66 -28.43 -3.72 4.41
CA ILE A 66 -27.21 -2.98 4.74
C ILE A 66 -26.22 -3.21 3.60
N LYS A 67 -25.83 -2.14 2.90
CA LYS A 67 -24.79 -2.18 1.88
C LYS A 67 -23.49 -1.64 2.48
N VAL A 68 -22.48 -2.50 2.56
CA VAL A 68 -21.11 -2.16 2.97
C VAL A 68 -20.28 -2.00 1.70
N VAL A 69 -19.61 -0.86 1.57
CA VAL A 69 -18.76 -0.54 0.42
C VAL A 69 -17.40 -0.10 0.90
N ASP A 70 -16.37 -0.35 0.09
CA ASP A 70 -15.12 0.39 0.19
C ASP A 70 -15.10 1.48 -0.88
N THR A 71 -14.69 2.67 -0.47
CA THR A 71 -14.52 3.86 -1.31
C THR A 71 -13.34 4.70 -0.83
N THR A 72 -12.67 4.28 0.24
CA THR A 72 -11.53 4.99 0.79
C THR A 72 -10.31 4.55 -0.01
N LEU A 73 -9.38 5.47 -0.22
CA LEU A 73 -8.16 5.14 -0.96
C LEU A 73 -7.12 4.49 -0.03
N PRO A 74 -6.29 3.58 -0.55
CA PRO A 74 -5.12 3.09 0.18
C PRO A 74 -4.21 4.22 0.64
N VAL A 75 -3.61 4.07 1.81
CA VAL A 75 -2.60 4.98 2.35
C VAL A 75 -1.22 4.36 2.16
N VAL A 76 -0.31 5.09 1.55
CA VAL A 76 1.09 4.67 1.37
C VAL A 76 1.97 5.49 2.32
N THR A 77 2.83 4.83 3.08
CA THR A 77 3.84 5.50 3.90
C THR A 77 4.76 6.32 3.00
N SER A 78 5.03 7.57 3.37
CA SER A 78 5.86 8.47 2.56
C SER A 78 7.26 7.88 2.32
N ILE A 79 7.65 7.81 1.04
CA ILE A 79 8.98 7.37 0.62
C ILE A 79 9.81 8.61 0.31
N THR A 80 10.95 8.78 0.98
CA THR A 80 11.84 9.91 0.75
C THR A 80 12.68 9.70 -0.52
N ASN A 81 13.06 10.82 -1.15
CA ASN A 81 13.99 10.79 -2.28
C ASN A 81 15.32 10.14 -1.90
N GLN A 82 15.91 9.41 -2.83
CA GLN A 82 17.13 8.63 -2.66
C GLN A 82 18.26 9.19 -3.53
N SER A 83 19.50 9.05 -3.07
CA SER A 83 20.71 9.23 -3.87
C SER A 83 21.56 7.97 -3.75
N LYS A 84 21.92 7.35 -4.87
CA LYS A 84 22.63 6.07 -4.93
C LYS A 84 23.79 6.15 -5.94
N GLU A 85 24.86 5.42 -5.68
CA GLU A 85 26.02 5.35 -6.57
C GLU A 85 25.73 4.39 -7.74
N VAL A 86 26.19 4.74 -8.94
CA VAL A 86 26.12 3.87 -10.12
C VAL A 86 26.95 2.59 -9.89
N ASN A 87 26.53 1.48 -10.48
CA ASN A 87 27.17 0.16 -10.39
C ASN A 87 27.31 -0.39 -8.95
N THR A 88 26.62 0.20 -7.97
CA THR A 88 26.60 -0.24 -6.58
C THR A 88 25.19 -0.72 -6.19
N PRO A 89 25.03 -1.89 -5.55
CA PRO A 89 23.72 -2.33 -5.09
C PRO A 89 23.06 -1.30 -4.18
N ILE A 90 21.77 -1.03 -4.39
CA ILE A 90 20.99 -0.13 -3.54
C ILE A 90 20.51 -0.85 -2.28
N ASP A 91 20.35 -0.10 -1.18
CA ASP A 91 19.54 -0.57 -0.06
C ASP A 91 18.10 -0.83 -0.51
N LYS A 92 17.48 -1.87 0.05
CA LYS A 92 16.08 -2.20 -0.25
C LYS A 92 15.18 -1.04 0.16
N ILE A 93 14.31 -0.63 -0.76
CA ILE A 93 13.25 0.35 -0.49
C ILE A 93 11.95 -0.42 -0.37
N THR A 94 11.39 -0.50 0.83
CA THR A 94 10.10 -1.16 1.08
C THR A 94 8.95 -0.20 0.83
N ILE A 95 7.94 -0.65 0.11
CA ILE A 95 6.68 0.07 -0.09
C ILE A 95 5.69 -0.42 0.96
N GLU A 96 5.47 0.40 1.98
CA GLU A 96 4.49 0.12 3.02
C GLU A 96 3.18 0.83 2.70
N ALA A 97 2.09 0.09 2.66
CA ALA A 97 0.77 0.63 2.41
C ALA A 97 -0.31 -0.17 3.15
N THR A 98 -1.39 0.52 3.51
CA THR A 98 -2.55 -0.04 4.21
C THR A 98 -3.83 0.48 3.60
N ASP A 99 -4.92 -0.21 3.90
CA ASP A 99 -6.26 0.15 3.47
C ASP A 99 -7.27 -0.11 4.61
N ASN A 100 -8.37 0.65 4.66
CA ASN A 100 -9.40 0.54 5.70
C ASN A 100 -10.14 -0.80 5.67
N SER A 101 -10.19 -1.49 4.53
CA SER A 101 -10.75 -2.85 4.46
C SER A 101 -9.95 -3.86 5.28
N GLY A 102 -8.69 -3.57 5.60
CA GLY A 102 -7.76 -4.51 6.20
C GLY A 102 -7.32 -5.64 5.24
N GLN A 103 -7.74 -5.60 3.98
CA GLN A 103 -7.28 -6.52 2.94
C GLN A 103 -5.91 -6.10 2.41
N ALA A 104 -5.22 -7.03 1.75
CA ALA A 104 -3.94 -6.75 1.11
C ALA A 104 -4.12 -5.77 -0.06
N VAL A 105 -3.20 -4.83 -0.19
CA VAL A 105 -3.11 -3.92 -1.34
C VAL A 105 -2.12 -4.45 -2.38
N THR A 106 -2.29 -4.05 -3.64
CA THR A 106 -1.37 -4.35 -4.73
C THR A 106 -0.59 -3.10 -5.14
N ASN A 107 0.73 -3.22 -5.21
CA ASN A 107 1.61 -2.14 -5.65
C ASN A 107 2.11 -2.38 -7.09
N LYS A 108 2.14 -1.33 -7.89
CA LYS A 108 2.82 -1.28 -9.19
C LYS A 108 3.83 -0.14 -9.18
N VAL A 109 5.02 -0.41 -9.68
CA VAL A 109 6.12 0.56 -9.70
C VAL A 109 6.57 0.80 -11.14
N SER A 110 6.81 2.05 -11.50
CA SER A 110 7.35 2.45 -12.80
C SER A 110 8.40 3.54 -12.67
N GLY A 111 9.19 3.75 -13.72
CA GLY A 111 10.27 4.74 -13.76
C GLY A 111 11.59 4.30 -13.13
N LEU A 112 11.75 3.01 -12.80
CA LEU A 112 12.97 2.46 -12.21
C LEU A 112 14.19 2.65 -13.12
N PRO A 113 15.39 2.95 -12.56
CA PRO A 113 16.64 2.90 -13.31
C PRO A 113 16.92 1.50 -13.86
N GLU A 114 17.66 1.42 -14.97
CA GLU A 114 18.16 0.15 -15.49
C GLU A 114 18.99 -0.59 -14.42
N GLY A 115 18.75 -1.89 -14.26
CA GLY A 115 19.39 -2.73 -13.23
C GLY A 115 18.71 -2.70 -11.86
N VAL A 116 17.64 -1.91 -11.69
CA VAL A 116 16.78 -1.89 -10.50
C VAL A 116 15.40 -2.47 -10.83
N SER A 117 14.86 -3.32 -9.95
CA SER A 117 13.56 -3.96 -10.12
C SER A 117 12.68 -3.81 -8.87
N PHE A 118 11.38 -4.00 -9.07
CA PHE A 118 10.40 -4.11 -8.01
C PHE A 118 9.94 -5.57 -7.89
N ASP A 119 9.95 -6.10 -6.67
CA ASP A 119 9.40 -7.40 -6.31
C ASP A 119 8.07 -7.21 -5.59
N SER A 120 6.98 -7.66 -6.22
CA SER A 120 5.61 -7.55 -5.71
C SER A 120 5.31 -8.50 -4.55
N GLU A 121 6.06 -9.59 -4.38
CA GLU A 121 5.85 -10.52 -3.27
C GLU A 121 6.38 -9.92 -1.96
N THR A 122 7.53 -9.26 -2.03
CA THR A 122 8.16 -8.62 -0.87
C THR A 122 7.81 -7.13 -0.74
N ASN A 123 7.17 -6.53 -1.74
CA ASN A 123 6.95 -5.09 -1.87
C ASN A 123 8.25 -4.28 -1.74
N THR A 124 9.35 -4.78 -2.32
CA THR A 124 10.66 -4.11 -2.25
C THR A 124 11.21 -3.73 -3.61
N ILE A 125 11.83 -2.56 -3.69
CA ILE A 125 12.66 -2.12 -4.82
C ILE A 125 14.12 -2.42 -4.46
N SER A 126 14.84 -3.10 -5.35
CA SER A 126 16.25 -3.47 -5.15
C SER A 126 16.98 -3.65 -6.48
N GLY A 127 18.31 -3.78 -6.42
CA GLY A 127 19.15 -4.01 -7.61
C GLY A 127 20.36 -3.07 -7.65
N THR A 128 20.98 -2.97 -8.82
CA THR A 128 22.21 -2.21 -9.06
C THR A 128 22.01 -1.30 -10.26
N PRO A 129 21.85 0.02 -10.09
CA PRO A 129 21.64 0.93 -11.20
C PRO A 129 22.89 1.03 -12.08
N THR A 130 22.72 0.94 -13.40
CA THR A 130 23.86 0.93 -14.35
C THR A 130 24.10 2.26 -15.05
N LYS A 131 23.24 3.25 -14.83
CA LYS A 131 23.31 4.54 -15.52
C LYS A 131 22.99 5.72 -14.62
N VAL A 132 23.90 6.70 -14.59
CA VAL A 132 23.70 7.99 -13.91
C VAL A 132 22.48 8.74 -14.45
N GLY A 133 21.74 9.40 -13.56
CA GLY A 133 20.52 10.09 -13.93
C GLY A 133 19.59 10.37 -12.75
N SER A 134 18.50 11.10 -13.01
CA SER A 134 17.44 11.34 -12.05
C SER A 134 16.17 10.62 -12.51
N TYR A 135 15.71 9.65 -11.73
CA TYR A 135 14.64 8.74 -12.11
C TYR A 135 13.40 9.01 -11.24
N PRO A 136 12.32 9.60 -11.79
CA PRO A 136 11.07 9.75 -11.08
C PRO A 136 10.38 8.40 -10.98
N ILE A 137 10.27 7.88 -9.76
CA ILE A 137 9.59 6.63 -9.45
C ILE A 137 8.14 6.94 -9.16
N ILE A 138 7.24 6.21 -9.80
CA ILE A 138 5.80 6.29 -9.58
C ILE A 138 5.35 4.96 -9.01
N VAL A 139 4.71 5.01 -7.84
CA VAL A 139 4.08 3.88 -7.17
C VAL A 139 2.58 4.07 -7.24
N THR A 140 1.88 3.10 -7.82
CA THR A 140 0.41 3.03 -7.79
C THR A 140 0.01 1.88 -6.88
N THR A 141 -0.69 2.20 -5.80
CA THR A 141 -1.22 1.24 -4.83
C THR A 141 -2.73 1.13 -5.01
N THR A 142 -3.24 -0.09 -5.15
CA THR A 142 -4.66 -0.38 -5.39
C THR A 142 -5.18 -1.34 -4.31
N ASP A 143 -6.36 -1.07 -3.73
CA ASP A 143 -7.04 -2.03 -2.84
C ASP A 143 -7.76 -3.15 -3.64
N ALA A 144 -8.50 -4.01 -2.94
CA ALA A 144 -9.24 -5.11 -3.56
C ALA A 144 -10.50 -4.64 -4.32
N GLU A 145 -10.99 -3.44 -4.04
CA GLU A 145 -12.20 -2.84 -4.60
C GLU A 145 -11.90 -1.92 -5.80
N GLY A 146 -10.62 -1.66 -6.07
CA GLY A 146 -10.13 -0.87 -7.21
C GLY A 146 -9.85 0.61 -6.89
N ASN A 147 -9.93 1.02 -5.63
CA ASN A 147 -9.51 2.35 -5.20
C ASN A 147 -7.99 2.44 -5.29
N ALA A 148 -7.48 3.54 -5.87
CA ALA A 148 -6.05 3.67 -6.14
C ALA A 148 -5.46 5.01 -5.65
N THR A 149 -4.27 4.92 -5.05
CA THR A 149 -3.43 6.05 -4.67
C THR A 149 -2.14 6.00 -5.49
N THR A 150 -1.69 7.17 -5.97
CA THR A 150 -0.39 7.30 -6.62
C THR A 150 0.54 8.15 -5.78
N THR A 151 1.74 7.64 -5.50
CA THR A 151 2.83 8.37 -4.84
C THR A 151 4.06 8.40 -5.73
N SER A 152 4.90 9.41 -5.54
CA SER A 152 6.13 9.56 -6.32
C SER A 152 7.30 9.98 -5.45
N PHE A 153 8.46 9.44 -5.76
CA PHE A 153 9.74 9.86 -5.19
C PHE A 153 10.82 9.77 -6.28
N THR A 154 12.01 10.30 -6.04
CA THR A 154 13.11 10.26 -7.00
C THR A 154 14.23 9.36 -6.52
N ILE A 155 14.78 8.53 -7.42
CA ILE A 155 16.10 7.91 -7.24
C ILE A 155 17.09 8.68 -8.11
N LYS A 156 18.03 9.37 -7.48
CA LYS A 156 19.16 10.02 -8.17
C LYS A 156 20.35 9.06 -8.18
N VAL A 157 20.75 8.61 -9.35
CA VAL A 157 21.96 7.81 -9.57
C VAL A 157 23.10 8.76 -9.90
N VAL A 158 24.15 8.73 -9.09
CA VAL A 158 25.34 9.58 -9.21
C VAL A 158 26.59 8.74 -9.42
N ASP A 159 27.62 9.38 -9.95
CA ASP A 159 28.98 8.87 -9.95
C ASP A 159 29.83 9.83 -9.13
N THR A 160 30.34 9.32 -8.02
CA THR A 160 31.19 10.04 -7.07
C THR A 160 32.53 9.33 -6.88
N THR A 161 32.73 8.19 -7.54
CA THR A 161 33.95 7.40 -7.52
C THR A 161 34.96 8.06 -8.48
N LYS A 162 36.20 8.24 -8.02
CA LYS A 162 37.25 8.84 -8.85
C LYS A 162 37.91 7.76 -9.69
N PRO A 163 38.35 8.09 -10.93
CA PRO A 163 39.18 7.18 -11.68
C PRO A 163 40.49 6.93 -10.93
N THR A 164 41.02 5.73 -11.09
CA THR A 164 42.34 5.35 -10.56
C THR A 164 43.33 5.25 -11.69
N VAL A 165 44.58 5.64 -11.43
CA VAL A 165 45.69 5.51 -12.38
C VAL A 165 46.83 4.79 -11.68
N ALA A 166 47.40 3.79 -12.35
CA ALA A 166 48.58 3.11 -11.82
C ALA A 166 49.75 4.09 -11.70
N THR A 167 50.55 3.96 -10.65
CA THR A 167 51.74 4.82 -10.45
C THR A 167 52.68 4.71 -11.64
N ILE A 168 52.93 5.83 -12.31
CA ILE A 168 53.95 5.94 -13.36
C ILE A 168 55.29 6.15 -12.68
N LYS A 169 56.22 5.20 -12.84
CA LYS A 169 57.57 5.30 -12.25
C LYS A 169 58.43 6.29 -13.01
N ASP A 170 59.28 7.03 -12.29
CA ASP A 170 60.30 7.89 -12.86
C ASP A 170 61.17 7.14 -13.87
N GLN A 171 61.53 7.82 -14.97
CA GLN A 171 62.34 7.27 -16.04
C GLN A 171 63.66 8.03 -16.13
N THR A 172 64.77 7.30 -16.17
CA THR A 172 66.10 7.85 -16.43
C THR A 172 66.60 7.31 -17.76
N LYS A 173 67.00 8.20 -18.68
CA LYS A 173 67.43 7.84 -20.05
C LYS A 173 68.65 8.66 -20.45
N GLU A 174 69.53 8.07 -21.24
CA GLU A 174 70.75 8.71 -21.74
C GLU A 174 70.44 9.71 -22.86
N VAL A 175 71.26 10.76 -22.96
CA VAL A 175 71.11 11.77 -24.02
C VAL A 175 71.22 11.14 -25.41
N ASN A 176 70.35 11.55 -26.34
CA ASN A 176 70.24 11.00 -27.71
C ASN A 176 69.83 9.51 -27.79
N THR A 177 69.27 8.93 -26.73
CA THR A 177 68.64 7.60 -26.78
C THR A 177 67.12 7.71 -26.82
N ALA A 178 66.47 6.79 -27.55
CA ALA A 178 65.01 6.69 -27.52
C ALA A 178 64.55 6.17 -26.16
N ILE A 179 63.43 6.70 -25.67
CA ILE A 179 62.79 6.19 -24.45
C ILE A 179 61.91 4.97 -24.77
N ASP A 180 61.69 4.12 -23.77
CA ASP A 180 60.68 3.06 -23.88
C ASP A 180 59.27 3.67 -23.83
N SER A 181 58.29 2.99 -24.43
CA SER A 181 56.89 3.39 -24.34
C SER A 181 56.41 3.38 -22.89
N ILE A 182 55.86 4.50 -22.44
CA ILE A 182 55.18 4.60 -21.14
C ILE A 182 53.71 4.31 -21.36
N THR A 183 53.22 3.20 -20.80
CA THR A 183 51.80 2.87 -20.82
C THR A 183 51.12 3.51 -19.61
N ILE A 184 50.05 4.26 -19.86
CA ILE A 184 49.16 4.77 -18.81
C ILE A 184 47.98 3.81 -18.72
N ASP A 185 47.88 3.10 -17.61
CA ASP A 185 46.76 2.22 -17.31
C ASP A 185 45.88 2.91 -16.25
N ALA A 186 44.65 3.23 -16.65
CA ALA A 186 43.67 3.92 -15.83
C ALA A 186 42.32 3.19 -15.93
N SER A 187 41.62 3.08 -14.82
CA SER A 187 40.29 2.49 -14.73
C SER A 187 39.32 3.44 -14.05
N ASP A 188 38.07 3.41 -14.51
CA ASP A 188 36.92 4.08 -13.92
C ASP A 188 36.09 3.06 -13.14
#